data_AF-A0A2G6MRB4-F1
#
_entry.id   AF-A0A2G6MRB4-F1
#
_cell.length_a   1.000
_cell.length_b   1.000
_cell.length_c   1.000
_cell.angle_alpha   90.00
_cell.angle_beta   90.00
_cell.angle_gamma   90.00
#
_symmetry.space_group_name_H-M   'P 1'
#
loop_
_entity.id
_entity.type
_entity.pdbx_description
1 polymer ?
#
loop_
_entity_poly.entity_id
_entity_poly.type
_entity_poly.pdbx_seq_one_letter_code
_entity_poly.pdbx_strand_id
1 'polypeptide(L)' 'STRNDLGRRCRDTFTSLKKTCRKLKVSFWDYIKNRLSGLNEIPFLGDLIINKALDLAV' A
#
# COMPACT_ATOMS: atom_id res chain seq x y z
N SER A 1 -7.35 22.45 2.28
CA SER A 1 -8.40 21.50 1.83
C SER A 1 -8.28 21.36 0.32
N THR A 2 -8.08 20.16 -0.21
CA THR A 2 -8.03 19.91 -1.66
C THR A 2 -9.43 20.19 -2.23
N ARG A 3 -9.60 21.33 -2.91
CA ARG A 3 -10.90 21.88 -3.35
C ARG A 3 -11.56 21.13 -4.53
N ASN A 4 -10.95 20.03 -5.01
CA ASN A 4 -11.43 19.23 -6.14
C ASN A 4 -11.58 17.75 -5.74
N ASP A 5 -12.61 17.09 -6.26
CA ASP A 5 -12.87 15.64 -6.11
C ASP A 5 -11.67 14.78 -6.48
N LEU A 6 -10.94 15.15 -7.53
CA LEU A 6 -9.72 14.46 -7.92
C LEU A 6 -8.67 14.47 -6.79
N GLY A 7 -8.50 15.62 -6.14
CA GLY A 7 -7.55 15.79 -5.04
C GLY A 7 -7.99 15.06 -3.76
N ARG A 8 -9.30 14.94 -3.51
CA ARG A 8 -9.83 14.07 -2.44
C ARG A 8 -9.55 12.61 -2.74
N ARG A 9 -9.89 12.13 -3.93
CA ARG A 9 -9.66 10.74 -4.35
C ARG A 9 -8.18 10.35 -4.24
N CYS A 10 -7.28 11.17 -4.76
CA CYS A 10 -5.84 10.89 -4.62
C CYS A 10 -5.43 10.77 -3.14
N ARG A 11 -5.85 11.71 -2.30
CA ARG A 11 -5.55 11.66 -0.86
C ARG A 11 -6.12 10.41 -0.19
N ASP A 12 -7.36 10.04 -0.50
CA ASP A 12 -8.01 8.88 0.09
C ASP A 12 -7.34 7.58 -0.35
N THR A 13 -6.94 7.48 -1.62
CA THR A 13 -6.14 6.35 -2.14
C THR A 13 -4.79 6.24 -1.45
N PHE A 14 -4.03 7.33 -1.32
CA PHE A 14 -2.74 7.28 -0.60
C PHE A 14 -2.92 7.00 0.89
N THR A 15 -4.01 7.48 1.49
CA THR A 15 -4.36 7.22 2.89
C THR A 15 -4.70 5.75 3.12
N SER A 16 -5.50 5.15 2.24
CA SER A 16 -5.83 3.72 2.33
C SER A 16 -4.57 2.87 2.11
N LEU A 17 -3.72 3.23 1.15
CA LEU A 17 -2.46 2.53 0.88
C LEU A 17 -1.51 2.58 2.09
N LYS A 18 -1.32 3.76 2.69
CA LYS A 18 -0.52 3.92 3.92
C LYS A 18 -1.06 3.08 5.08
N LYS A 19 -2.38 3.00 5.25
CA LYS A 19 -3.02 2.16 6.27
C LYS A 19 -2.74 0.67 6.02
N THR A 20 -2.80 0.22 4.76
CA THR A 20 -2.49 -1.16 4.37
C THR A 20 -1.03 -1.50 4.63
N CYS A 21 -0.08 -0.64 4.22
CA CYS A 21 1.34 -0.80 4.54
C CYS A 21 1.56 -0.95 6.05
N ARG A 22 0.90 -0.10 6.87
CA ARG A 22 0.99 -0.18 8.34
C ARG A 22 0.47 -1.51 8.90
N LYS A 23 -0.64 -2.04 8.38
CA LYS A 23 -1.19 -3.36 8.80
C LYS A 23 -0.26 -4.52 8.47
N LEU A 24 0.47 -4.42 7.37
CA LEU A 24 1.42 -5.43 6.91
C LEU A 24 2.84 -5.22 7.46
N LYS A 25 3.05 -4.21 8.32
CA LYS A 25 4.37 -3.80 8.83
C LYS A 25 5.39 -3.47 7.72
N VAL A 26 4.90 -3.03 6.55
CA VAL A 26 5.73 -2.55 5.45
C VAL A 26 5.90 -1.04 5.56
N SER A 27 7.12 -0.56 5.33
CA SER A 27 7.39 0.88 5.24
C SER A 27 6.73 1.46 3.99
N PHE A 28 5.85 2.45 4.17
CA PHE A 28 5.14 3.11 3.08
C PHE A 28 6.08 3.79 2.09
N TRP A 29 7.15 4.43 2.59
CA TRP A 29 8.13 5.11 1.74
C TRP A 29 8.94 4.13 0.92
N ASP A 30 9.36 3.01 1.51
CA ASP A 30 10.10 1.97 0.79
C ASP A 30 9.21 1.34 -0.28
N TYR A 31 7.93 1.09 0.03
CA TYR A 31 6.96 0.60 -0.97
C TYR A 31 6.79 1.54 -2.15
N ILE A 32 6.64 2.85 -1.92
CA ILE A 32 6.53 3.83 -3.01
C ILE A 32 7.84 3.94 -3.79
N LYS A 33 8.99 4.01 -3.11
CA LYS A 33 10.30 4.10 -3.76
C LYS A 33 10.55 2.88 -4.63
N ASN A 34 10.27 1.69 -4.14
CA ASN A 34 10.37 0.43 -4.87
C ASN A 34 9.53 0.46 -6.16
N ARG A 35 8.28 0.93 -6.07
CA ARG A 35 7.39 1.09 -7.25
C ARG A 35 7.86 2.16 -8.23
N LEU A 36 8.40 3.28 -7.75
CA LEU A 36 8.92 4.35 -8.62
C LEU A 36 10.26 3.96 -9.27
N SER A 37 11.09 3.20 -8.58
CA SER A 37 12.38 2.72 -9.08
C SER A 37 12.26 1.47 -9.96
N GLY A 38 11.07 0.88 -10.11
CA GLY A 38 10.87 -0.38 -10.85
C GLY A 38 11.57 -1.57 -10.20
N LEU A 39 11.99 -1.42 -8.95
CA LEU A 39 12.58 -2.50 -8.17
C LEU A 39 11.41 -3.39 -7.74
N ASN A 40 11.48 -4.69 -8.03
CA ASN A 40 10.39 -5.63 -7.70
C ASN A 40 10.62 -6.31 -6.34
N GLU A 41 11.42 -5.69 -5.46
CA GLU A 41 11.82 -6.24 -4.17
C GLU A 41 10.66 -6.33 -3.17
N ILE A 42 9.67 -5.42 -3.24
CA ILE A 42 8.51 -5.46 -2.37
C ILE A 42 7.32 -6.04 -3.16
N PRO A 43 6.78 -7.20 -2.77
CA PRO A 43 5.60 -7.78 -3.42
C PRO A 43 4.39 -6.85 -3.33
N PHE A 44 3.40 -7.04 -4.19
CA PHE A 44 2.23 -6.16 -4.16
C PHE A 44 1.47 -6.33 -2.84
N LEU A 45 0.88 -5.22 -2.37
CA LEU A 45 0.08 -5.25 -1.14
C LEU A 45 -1.05 -6.28 -1.21
N GLY A 46 -1.60 -6.54 -2.41
CA GLY A 46 -2.59 -7.60 -2.63
C GLY A 46 -2.05 -8.99 -2.30
N ASP A 47 -0.86 -9.34 -2.81
CA ASP A 47 -0.22 -10.63 -2.54
C ASP A 47 0.10 -10.79 -1.07
N LEU A 48 0.57 -9.72 -0.41
CA LEU A 48 0.82 -9.72 1.03
C LEU A 48 -0.45 -9.92 1.86
N ILE A 49 -1.59 -9.39 1.42
CA ILE A 49 -2.88 -9.62 2.07
C ILE A 49 -3.30 -11.08 1.91
N ILE A 50 -3.17 -11.65 0.70
CA ILE A 50 -3.51 -13.04 0.42
C ILE A 50 -2.63 -13.98 1.26
N ASN A 51 -1.31 -13.78 1.22
CA ASN A 51 -0.37 -14.58 2.01
C ASN A 51 -0.72 -14.53 3.51
N LYS A 52 -1.05 -13.35 4.04
CA LYS A 52 -1.43 -13.22 5.44
C LYS A 52 -2.80 -13.85 5.75
N ALA A 53 -3.72 -13.86 4.80
CA ALA A 53 -5.00 -14.55 4.95
C ALA A 53 -4.82 -16.08 4.95
N LEU A 54 -3.91 -16.60 4.11
CA LEU A 54 -3.57 -18.03 4.06
C LEU A 54 -2.80 -18.49 5.31
N ASP A 55 -1.87 -17.67 5.81
CA ASP A 55 -1.10 -17.94 7.04
C ASP A 55 -2.02 -18.00 8.28
N LEU A 56 -3.10 -17.21 8.31
CA LEU A 56 -4.11 -17.26 9.38
C LEU A 56 -5.06 -18.47 9.30
N ALA A 57 -5.04 -19.21 8.18
CA ALA A 57 -5.90 -20.38 7.95
C ALA A 57 -5.19 -21.71 8.30
N VAL A 58 -3.95 -21.66 8.79
CA VAL A 58 -3.13 -22.79 9.27
C VAL A 58 -3.08 -22.77 10.80
#